data_AF-A0A520RCE3-F1
#
_entry.id   AF-A0A520RCE3-F1
#
_cell.length_a   1.000
_cell.length_b   1.000
_cell.length_c   1.000
_cell.angle_alpha   90.00
_cell.angle_beta   90.00
_cell.angle_gamma   90.00
#
_symmetry.space_group_name_H-M   'P 1'
#
loop_
_entity.id
_entity.type
_entity.pdbx_description
1 polymer ?
#
loop_
_entity_poly.entity_id
_entity_poly.type
_entity_poly.pdbx_seq_one_letter_code
_entity_poly.pdbx_strand_id
1 'polypeptide(L)'
;MRLLCSNIIVWCAIAISHVTIADDQHWSFEAPETPSLPAVKDASWAKQPTDLFILKRLEALELSPSARADKATLLRRVWLDLLGIPPSQQALTAFLQ
;
A
#
# COMPACT_ATOMS: atom_id res chain seq x y z
N MET A 1 -39.54 28.09 -24.38
CA MET A 1 -40.34 26.85 -24.49
C MET A 1 -40.47 26.53 -25.98
N ARG A 2 -40.12 25.30 -26.39
CA ARG A 2 -39.92 24.77 -27.75
C ARG A 2 -38.48 24.82 -28.26
N LEU A 3 -37.81 23.68 -28.10
CA LEU A 3 -37.00 22.93 -29.08
C LEU A 3 -35.82 22.23 -28.38
N LEU A 4 -36.17 21.33 -27.44
CA LEU A 4 -35.36 20.14 -27.16
C LEU A 4 -35.75 19.11 -28.23
N CYS A 5 -34.76 18.53 -28.93
CA CYS A 5 -34.80 17.34 -29.80
C CYS A 5 -34.01 17.55 -31.11
N SER A 6 -32.67 17.63 -31.03
CA SER A 6 -31.79 17.27 -32.16
C SER A 6 -30.35 17.17 -31.68
N ASN A 7 -29.97 16.00 -31.15
CA ASN A 7 -28.63 15.42 -31.31
C ASN A 7 -28.51 14.06 -30.60
N ILE A 8 -29.52 13.20 -30.76
CA ILE A 8 -29.48 11.79 -30.33
C ILE A 8 -28.98 10.87 -31.47
N ILE A 9 -28.61 11.42 -32.64
CA ILE A 9 -28.21 10.62 -33.83
C ILE A 9 -26.69 10.67 -34.12
N VAL A 10 -25.90 11.47 -33.40
CA VAL A 10 -24.42 11.48 -33.54
C VAL A 10 -23.77 10.63 -32.45
N TRP A 11 -24.17 9.36 -32.40
CA TRP A 11 -23.53 8.33 -31.57
C TRP A 11 -23.44 7.04 -32.40
N CYS A 12 -22.62 7.00 -33.46
CA CYS A 12 -22.32 5.74 -34.16
C CYS A 12 -21.21 5.85 -35.22
N ALA A 13 -19.95 6.12 -34.86
CA ALA A 13 -18.77 5.67 -35.63
C ALA A 13 -17.46 6.27 -35.08
N ILE A 14 -16.45 5.40 -34.92
CA ILE A 14 -15.01 5.73 -34.83
C ILE A 14 -14.59 6.30 -33.46
N ALA A 15 -13.77 5.67 -32.63
CA ALA A 15 -12.98 4.47 -32.76
C ALA A 15 -13.04 3.74 -31.42
N ILE A 16 -13.20 2.42 -31.47
CA ILE A 16 -12.60 1.57 -30.45
C ILE A 16 -11.11 1.88 -30.60
N SER A 17 -10.59 2.80 -29.79
CA SER A 17 -9.17 3.03 -29.65
C SER A 17 -8.59 1.65 -29.44
N HIS A 18 -7.82 1.16 -30.41
CA HIS A 18 -7.00 0.00 -30.21
C HIS A 18 -6.33 0.20 -28.85
N VAL A 19 -6.62 -0.68 -27.88
CA VAL A 19 -5.64 -0.97 -26.85
C VAL A 19 -4.47 -1.53 -27.65
N THR A 20 -3.59 -0.63 -28.07
CA THR A 20 -2.25 -1.02 -28.45
C THR A 20 -1.66 -1.45 -27.13
N ILE A 21 -1.34 -2.74 -27.00
CA ILE A 21 -0.36 -3.19 -26.00
C ILE A 21 0.99 -2.64 -26.50
N ALA A 22 1.12 -1.32 -26.55
CA ALA A 22 2.38 -0.71 -26.22
C ALA A 22 2.47 -0.99 -24.72
N ASP A 23 3.14 -2.08 -24.37
CA ASP A 23 3.63 -2.30 -23.02
C ASP A 23 4.56 -1.13 -22.72
N ASP A 24 3.95 -0.02 -22.27
CA ASP A 24 4.63 1.08 -21.62
C ASP A 24 5.29 0.46 -20.39
N GLN A 25 6.56 0.10 -20.58
CA GLN A 25 7.57 -0.37 -19.63
C GLN A 25 7.00 -0.80 -18.25
N HIS A 26 6.81 -2.09 -18.04
CA HIS A 26 6.37 -2.62 -16.74
C HIS A 26 7.30 -2.10 -15.63
N TRP A 27 6.74 -1.63 -14.51
CA TRP A 27 7.46 -0.97 -13.40
C TRP A 27 8.70 -1.72 -12.91
N SER A 28 8.74 -3.06 -13.06
CA SER A 28 9.89 -3.88 -12.70
C SER A 28 11.11 -3.71 -13.63
N PHE A 29 10.93 -3.10 -14.81
CA PHE A 29 11.98 -2.80 -15.79
C PHE A 29 12.44 -1.34 -15.73
N GLU A 30 11.89 -0.53 -14.83
CA GLU A 30 12.37 0.80 -14.53
C GLU A 30 13.38 0.74 -13.39
N ALA A 31 14.48 1.49 -13.51
CA ALA A 31 15.47 1.55 -12.45
C ALA A 31 14.88 2.29 -11.23
N PRO A 32 15.01 1.75 -10.01
CA PRO A 32 14.50 2.40 -8.83
C PRO A 32 15.30 3.69 -8.55
N GLU A 33 14.58 4.81 -8.40
CA GLU A 33 15.17 6.08 -7.98
C GLU A 33 15.30 6.14 -6.45
N THR A 34 16.33 6.84 -5.96
CA THR A 34 16.54 7.02 -4.51
C THR A 34 16.12 8.44 -4.10
N PRO A 35 14.88 8.64 -3.61
CA PRO A 35 14.42 9.94 -3.17
C PRO A 35 15.14 10.38 -1.88
N SER A 36 15.30 11.68 -1.71
CA SER A 36 15.77 12.26 -0.45
C SER A 36 14.78 11.97 0.69
N LEU A 37 15.30 11.80 1.91
CA LEU A 37 14.47 11.51 3.07
C LEU A 37 13.60 12.71 3.47
N PRO A 38 12.32 12.51 3.82
CA PRO A 38 11.43 13.59 4.21
C PRO A 38 11.74 14.11 5.61
N ALA A 39 11.57 15.42 5.81
CA ALA A 39 11.61 16.01 7.15
C ALA A 39 10.32 15.71 7.92
N VAL A 40 10.47 15.10 9.10
CA VAL A 40 9.39 14.73 10.04
C VAL A 40 9.55 15.52 11.35
N LYS A 41 8.48 15.62 12.14
CA LYS A 41 8.49 16.32 13.42
C LYS A 41 9.18 15.49 14.51
N ASP A 42 8.84 14.21 14.62
CA ASP A 42 9.39 13.31 15.64
C ASP A 42 9.85 11.97 15.05
N ALA A 43 11.15 11.87 14.78
CA ALA A 43 11.76 10.67 14.22
C ALA A 43 11.96 9.52 15.22
N SER A 44 11.58 9.66 16.50
CA SER A 44 11.87 8.65 17.54
C SER A 44 11.24 7.27 17.28
N TRP A 45 10.12 7.22 16.58
CA TRP A 45 9.44 5.97 16.20
C TRP A 45 10.12 5.26 15.02
N ALA A 46 10.75 6.00 14.11
CA ALA A 46 11.33 5.47 12.89
C ALA A 46 12.59 4.64 13.22
N LYS A 47 12.64 3.40 12.74
CA LYS A 47 13.79 2.48 12.91
C LYS A 47 14.64 2.40 11.66
N GLN A 48 14.03 2.59 10.50
CA GLN A 48 14.69 2.60 9.21
C GLN A 48 14.36 3.89 8.44
N PRO A 49 15.20 4.30 7.48
CA PRO A 49 14.95 5.51 6.69
C PRO A 49 13.60 5.50 5.96
N THR A 50 13.11 4.33 5.55
CA THR A 50 11.81 4.17 4.89
C THR A 50 10.64 4.53 5.80
N ASP A 51 10.78 4.35 7.12
CA ASP A 51 9.73 4.66 8.09
C ASP A 51 9.40 6.16 8.11
N LEU A 52 10.35 7.01 7.72
CA LEU A 52 10.17 8.46 7.64
C LEU A 52 9.10 8.85 6.60
N PHE A 53 8.96 8.10 5.52
CA PHE A 53 7.93 8.35 4.51
C PHE A 53 6.53 8.04 5.06
N ILE A 54 6.41 6.96 5.83
CA ILE A 54 5.16 6.59 6.51
C ILE A 54 4.83 7.65 7.56
N LEU A 55 5.79 7.99 8.40
CA LEU A 55 5.63 8.95 9.48
C LEU A 55 5.25 10.33 8.93
N LYS A 56 5.87 10.78 7.83
CA LYS A 56 5.51 12.04 7.17
C LYS A 56 4.04 12.08 6.79
N ARG A 57 3.51 10.97 6.27
CA ARG A 57 2.09 10.86 5.89
C ARG A 57 1.19 10.82 7.12
N LEU A 58 1.57 10.10 8.18
CA LEU A 58 0.83 10.05 9.44
C LEU A 58 0.73 11.43 10.09
N GLU A 59 1.85 12.16 10.19
CA GLU A 59 1.90 13.52 10.74
C GLU A 59 1.05 14.51 9.95
N ALA A 60 1.02 14.39 8.61
CA ALA A 60 0.18 15.23 7.75
C ALA A 60 -1.31 14.95 7.93
N LEU A 61 -1.66 13.75 8.39
CA LEU A 61 -3.02 13.33 8.70
C LEU A 61 -3.35 13.45 10.20
N GLU A 62 -2.43 14.02 10.99
CA GLU A 62 -2.56 14.12 12.46
C GLU A 62 -2.77 12.78 13.16
N LEU A 63 -2.24 11.70 12.57
CA LEU A 63 -2.27 10.35 13.11
C LEU A 63 -0.94 10.01 13.77
N SER A 64 -1.03 9.18 14.82
CA SER A 64 0.15 8.59 15.46
C SER A 64 0.35 7.14 15.00
N PRO A 65 1.61 6.65 14.91
CA PRO A 65 1.87 5.26 14.64
C PRO A 65 1.22 4.34 15.67
N SER A 66 0.81 3.14 15.24
CA SER A 66 0.25 2.15 16.15
C SER A 66 1.30 1.57 17.08
N ALA A 67 0.88 1.21 18.29
CA ALA A 67 1.73 0.50 19.23
C ALA A 67 2.18 -0.84 18.65
N ARG A 68 3.41 -1.24 18.97
CA ARG A 68 3.94 -2.55 18.55
C ARG A 68 3.09 -3.66 19.17
N ALA A 69 2.68 -4.62 18.34
CA ALA A 69 2.03 -5.83 18.83
C ALA A 69 2.96 -6.61 19.78
N ASP A 70 2.36 -7.29 20.75
CA ASP A 70 3.08 -8.17 21.67
C ASP A 70 3.66 -9.39 20.95
N LYS A 71 4.63 -10.06 21.59
CA LYS A 71 5.32 -11.23 21.03
C LYS A 71 4.35 -12.36 20.64
N ALA A 72 3.33 -12.65 21.45
CA ALA A 72 2.39 -13.74 21.18
C ALA A 72 1.53 -13.44 19.94
N THR A 73 1.06 -12.19 19.81
CA THR A 73 0.33 -11.73 18.62
C THR A 73 1.18 -11.83 17.35
N LEU A 74 2.44 -11.42 17.43
CA LEU A 74 3.37 -11.51 16.30
C LEU A 74 3.60 -12.96 15.87
N LEU A 75 3.82 -13.87 16.83
CA LEU A 75 4.00 -15.30 16.54
C LEU A 75 2.80 -15.89 15.81
N ARG A 76 1.58 -15.58 16.28
CA ARG A 76 0.35 -16.07 15.66
C ARG A 76 0.20 -15.58 14.22
N ARG A 77 0.51 -14.32 13.94
CA ARG A 77 0.45 -13.76 12.57
C ARG A 77 1.36 -14.53 11.63
N VAL A 78 2.64 -14.64 11.99
CA VAL A 78 3.64 -15.35 11.17
C VAL A 78 3.26 -16.82 10.96
N TRP A 79 2.74 -17.50 11.97
CA TRP A 79 2.28 -18.90 11.82
C TRP A 79 1.10 -19.03 10.85
N LEU A 80 0.11 -18.15 10.95
CA LEU A 80 -1.02 -18.17 10.03
C LEU A 80 -0.59 -17.80 8.61
N ASP A 81 0.29 -16.80 8.46
CA ASP A 81 0.75 -16.34 7.15
C ASP A 81 1.61 -17.39 6.42
N LEU A 82 2.48 -18.10 7.17
CA LEU A 82 3.42 -19.06 6.57
C LEU A 82 2.87 -20.50 6.51
N LEU A 83 2.10 -20.93 7.50
CA LEU A 83 1.65 -22.32 7.64
C LEU A 83 0.13 -22.49 7.51
N GLY A 84 -0.64 -21.40 7.64
CA GLY A 84 -2.11 -21.46 7.61
C GLY A 84 -2.76 -22.03 8.87
N ILE A 85 -1.99 -22.31 9.92
CA ILE A 85 -2.47 -22.90 11.18
C ILE A 85 -1.95 -22.10 12.39
N PRO A 86 -2.67 -22.08 13.52
CA PRO A 86 -2.23 -21.37 14.71
C PRO A 86 -1.05 -22.08 15.42
N PRO A 87 -0.21 -21.34 16.18
CA PRO A 87 0.89 -21.92 16.95
C PRO A 87 0.40 -22.86 18.05
N SER A 88 1.16 -23.93 18.28
CA SER A 88 0.95 -24.80 19.44
C SER A 88 1.38 -24.09 20.73
N GLN A 89 0.86 -24.54 21.88
CA GLN A 89 1.24 -23.99 23.18
C GLN A 89 2.75 -24.14 23.45
N GLN A 90 3.35 -25.24 23.01
CA GLN A 90 4.79 -25.46 23.15
C GLN A 90 5.60 -24.44 22.34
N ALA A 91 5.20 -24.16 21.10
CA ALA A 91 5.85 -23.16 20.25
C ALA A 91 5.71 -21.75 20.83
N LEU A 92 4.55 -21.42 21.39
CA LEU A 92 4.32 -20.14 22.07
C LEU A 92 5.24 -19.98 23.27
N THR A 93 5.30 -20.96 24.17
CA THR A 93 6.18 -20.91 25.34
C THR A 93 7.65 -20.80 24.93
N ALA A 94 8.11 -21.58 23.94
CA ALA A 94 9.48 -21.54 23.47
C ALA A 94 9.88 -20.17 22.86
N PHE A 95 8.94 -19.46 22.24
CA PHE A 95 9.18 -18.13 21.67
C PHE A 95 9.17 -16.99 22.71
N LEU A 96 8.43 -17.19 23.81
CA LEU A 96 8.30 -16.19 24.86
C LEU A 96 9.40 -16.23 25.93
N GLN A 97 10.15 -17.34 26.01
CA GLN A 97 11.40 -17.45 26.78
C GLN A 97 12.44 -16.42 26.30
#